data_AF-A0A2Z3H078-F1
#
_entry.id   AF-A0A2Z3H078-F1
#
_cell.length_a   1.000
_cell.length_b   1.000
_cell.length_c   1.000
_cell.angle_alpha   90.00
_cell.angle_beta   90.00
_cell.angle_gamma   90.00
#
_symmetry.space_group_name_H-M   'P 1'
#
loop_
_entity.id
_entity.type
_entity.pdbx_description
1 polymer ?
#
loop_
_entity_poly.entity_id
_entity_poly.type
_entity_poly.pdbx_seq_one_letter_code
_entity_poly.pdbx_strand_id
1 'polypeptide(L)'
;MVGKRAFKPSPDPFGIAGDYVAGVRLFESREYREMALKFEEKPSQEVIDKLKDAGYRYQAQNKAWTHRLTPENAMSVRIDAEKLFNEVAGMIRSEKGINHGYGGRV
;
A
#
# COMPACT_ATOMS: atom_id res chain seq x y z
N MET A 1 -5.26 -35.91 20.26
CA MET A 1 -4.86 -34.48 20.11
C MET A 1 -3.84 -34.41 18.99
N VAL A 2 -4.20 -33.83 17.84
CA VAL A 2 -3.23 -33.55 16.77
C VAL A 2 -3.25 -32.04 16.57
N GLY A 3 -2.16 -31.39 16.95
CA GLY A 3 -1.99 -29.95 16.86
C GLY A 3 -2.18 -29.49 15.42
N LYS A 4 -3.18 -28.64 15.19
CA LYS A 4 -3.34 -27.93 13.92
C LYS A 4 -2.13 -27.04 13.75
N ARG A 5 -1.18 -27.49 12.92
CA ARG A 5 -0.07 -26.67 12.43
C ARG A 5 -0.72 -25.46 11.75
N ALA A 6 -0.67 -24.31 12.42
CA ALA A 6 -1.19 -23.07 11.89
C ALA A 6 -0.55 -22.83 10.53
N PHE A 7 -1.35 -22.84 9.48
CA PHE A 7 -0.95 -22.34 8.18
C PHE A 7 -0.57 -20.88 8.40
N LYS A 8 0.72 -20.61 8.55
CA LYS A 8 1.24 -19.25 8.41
C LYS A 8 1.21 -19.00 6.91
N PRO A 9 0.28 -18.17 6.37
CA PRO A 9 0.43 -17.79 4.99
C PRO A 9 1.82 -17.15 4.88
N SER A 10 2.66 -17.69 3.99
CA SER A 10 3.77 -16.91 3.47
C SER A 10 3.20 -15.55 3.05
N PRO A 11 3.80 -14.40 3.40
CA PRO A 11 3.37 -13.13 2.86
C PRO A 11 3.36 -13.29 1.35
N ASP A 12 2.17 -13.15 0.77
CA ASP A 12 1.99 -13.36 -0.66
C ASP A 12 2.92 -12.38 -1.39
N PRO A 13 3.81 -12.84 -2.28
CA PRO A 13 4.80 -11.96 -2.91
C PRO A 13 4.16 -10.92 -3.85
N PHE A 14 2.85 -11.00 -4.09
CA PHE A 14 2.07 -10.08 -4.91
C PHE A 14 0.73 -9.68 -4.24
N GLY A 15 0.57 -9.99 -2.94
CA GLY A 15 -0.70 -9.87 -2.22
C GLY A 15 -0.65 -8.83 -1.11
N ILE A 16 -1.73 -8.03 -1.07
CA ILE A 16 -2.20 -7.16 0.01
C ILE A 16 -1.11 -6.78 1.03
N ALA A 17 -0.19 -5.88 0.66
CA ALA A 17 0.60 -5.18 1.67
C ALA A 17 -0.34 -4.19 2.37
N GLY A 18 -0.35 -4.18 3.70
CA GLY A 18 -1.31 -3.39 4.46
C GLY A 18 -0.67 -2.79 5.69
N ASP A 19 -0.91 -1.50 5.89
CA ASP A 19 -0.54 -0.78 7.09
C ASP A 19 -1.82 -0.31 7.78
N TYR A 20 -2.30 -1.11 8.72
CA TYR A 20 -3.55 -0.84 9.46
C TYR A 20 -3.49 0.44 10.29
N VAL A 21 -2.29 0.86 10.71
CA VAL A 21 -2.10 2.08 11.51
C VAL A 21 -2.24 3.31 10.61
N ALA A 22 -1.61 3.26 9.44
CA ALA A 22 -1.78 4.28 8.42
C ALA A 22 -3.15 4.21 7.72
N GLY A 23 -3.81 3.05 7.75
CA GLY A 23 -5.05 2.78 7.03
C GLY A 23 -4.88 2.74 5.52
N VAL A 24 -3.76 2.19 5.03
CA VAL A 24 -3.46 2.04 3.59
C VAL A 24 -3.17 0.59 3.23
N ARG A 25 -3.62 0.17 2.04
CA ARG A 25 -3.40 -1.16 1.47
C ARG A 25 -2.96 -1.06 0.02
N LEU A 26 -1.98 -1.86 -0.37
CA LEU A 26 -1.49 -2.06 -1.72
C LEU A 26 -1.90 -3.45 -2.21
N PHE A 27 -2.49 -3.55 -3.41
CA PHE A 27 -2.81 -4.84 -4.03
C PHE A 27 -2.68 -4.78 -5.55
N GLU A 28 -2.38 -5.92 -6.18
CA GLU A 28 -2.43 -6.08 -7.63
C GLU A 28 -3.78 -6.65 -8.05
N SER A 29 -4.48 -5.98 -8.97
CA SER A 29 -5.63 -6.55 -9.67
C SER A 29 -5.16 -7.25 -10.93
N ARG A 30 -5.23 -8.59 -10.94
CA ARG A 30 -4.88 -9.40 -12.11
C ARG A 30 -5.92 -9.31 -13.23
N GLU A 31 -7.19 -9.06 -12.87
CA GLU A 31 -8.30 -8.88 -13.80
C GLU A 31 -8.11 -7.61 -14.63
N TYR A 32 -7.83 -6.48 -13.98
CA TYR A 32 -7.65 -5.18 -14.63
C TYR A 32 -6.19 -4.88 -15.00
N ARG A 33 -5.25 -5.75 -14.60
CA ARG A 33 -3.80 -5.56 -14.74
C ARG A 33 -3.38 -4.18 -14.23
N GLU A 34 -3.53 -3.97 -12.93
CA GLU A 34 -3.20 -2.70 -12.29
C GLU A 34 -2.71 -2.90 -10.85
N MET A 35 -1.84 -2.00 -10.38
CA MET A 35 -1.55 -1.82 -8.96
C MET A 35 -2.58 -0.87 -8.37
N ALA A 36 -3.04 -1.13 -7.16
CA ALA A 36 -4.04 -0.33 -6.49
C ALA A 36 -3.65 -0.02 -5.04
N LEU A 37 -3.73 1.26 -4.68
CA LEU A 37 -3.59 1.79 -3.33
C LEU A 37 -4.97 2.22 -2.81
N LYS A 38 -5.41 1.62 -1.70
CA LYS A 38 -6.69 1.93 -1.07
C LYS A 38 -6.48 2.41 0.35
N PHE A 39 -7.15 3.52 0.65
CA PHE A 39 -7.10 4.17 1.96
C PHE A 39 -8.43 3.97 2.69
N GLU A 40 -8.38 3.76 4.00
CA GLU A 40 -9.57 3.68 4.86
C GLU A 40 -10.26 5.03 4.99
N GLU A 41 -9.48 6.09 5.10
CA GLU A 41 -9.91 7.48 5.12
C GLU A 41 -9.32 8.23 3.94
N LYS A 42 -9.91 9.37 3.55
CA LYS A 42 -9.34 10.21 2.50
C LYS A 42 -7.97 10.71 3.00
N PRO A 43 -6.86 10.39 2.29
CA PRO A 43 -5.53 10.84 2.72
C PRO A 43 -5.39 12.35 2.51
N SER A 44 -4.35 12.93 3.12
CA SER A 44 -4.06 14.36 3.00
C SER A 44 -3.77 14.79 1.55
N GLN A 45 -3.83 16.09 1.30
CA GLN A 45 -3.56 16.63 -0.04
C GLN A 45 -2.13 16.31 -0.50
N GLU A 46 -1.15 16.33 0.41
CA GLU A 46 0.24 15.99 0.12
C GLU A 46 0.40 14.53 -0.36
N VAL A 47 -0.25 13.59 0.32
CA VAL A 47 -0.28 12.18 -0.11
C VAL A 47 -1.00 12.03 -1.45
N ILE A 48 -2.10 12.75 -1.68
CA ILE A 48 -2.83 12.75 -2.96
C ILE A 48 -1.94 13.22 -4.10
N ASP A 49 -1.18 14.29 -3.91
CA ASP A 49 -0.31 14.82 -4.96
C ASP A 49 0.87 13.89 -5.23
N LYS A 50 1.39 13.20 -4.22
CA LYS A 50 2.38 12.12 -4.39
C LYS A 50 1.85 10.97 -5.25
N LEU A 51 0.60 10.54 -5.04
CA LEU A 51 -0.03 9.49 -5.84
C LEU A 51 -0.15 9.92 -7.32
N LYS A 52 -0.57 11.17 -7.57
CA LYS A 52 -0.68 11.70 -8.94
C LYS A 52 0.67 11.80 -9.63
N ASP A 53 1.70 12.28 -8.93
CA ASP A 53 3.08 12.37 -9.44
C ASP A 53 3.61 10.99 -9.85
N ALA A 54 3.30 9.96 -9.06
CA ALA A 54 3.60 8.56 -9.38
C ALA A 54 2.70 7.94 -10.47
N GLY A 55 1.84 8.73 -11.14
CA GLY A 55 0.99 8.29 -12.24
C GLY A 55 -0.30 7.55 -11.83
N TYR A 56 -0.62 7.49 -10.54
CA TYR A 56 -1.85 6.87 -10.07
C TYR A 56 -3.06 7.75 -10.37
N ARG A 57 -4.18 7.10 -10.71
CA ARG A 57 -5.46 7.76 -10.97
C ARG A 57 -6.52 7.27 -9.99
N TYR A 58 -7.33 8.18 -9.47
CA TYR A 58 -8.41 7.81 -8.58
C TYR A 58 -9.57 7.16 -9.36
N GLN A 59 -9.94 5.94 -8.94
CA GLN A 59 -11.11 5.24 -9.41
C GLN A 59 -12.23 5.29 -8.35
N ALA A 60 -13.29 6.04 -8.64
CA ALA A 60 -14.40 6.24 -7.71
C ALA A 60 -15.16 4.93 -7.39
N GLN A 61 -15.32 4.04 -8.37
CA GLN A 61 -16.04 2.77 -8.21
C GLN A 61 -15.41 1.88 -7.12
N ASN A 62 -14.07 1.80 -7.10
CA ASN A 62 -13.32 0.96 -6.18
C ASN A 62 -12.83 1.72 -4.93
N LYS A 63 -13.00 3.06 -4.94
CA LYS A 63 -12.42 4.02 -3.98
C LYS A 63 -10.93 3.76 -3.79
N ALA A 64 -10.22 3.56 -4.90
CA ALA A 64 -8.81 3.19 -4.93
C ALA A 64 -8.06 4.06 -5.94
N TRP A 65 -6.79 4.28 -5.67
CA TRP A 65 -5.85 4.88 -6.61
C TRP A 65 -5.21 3.74 -7.38
N THR A 66 -5.20 3.82 -8.72
CA THR A 66 -4.74 2.72 -9.56
C THR A 66 -3.69 3.15 -10.56
N HIS A 67 -2.73 2.27 -10.84
CA HIS A 67 -1.76 2.42 -11.92
C HIS A 67 -1.76 1.17 -12.81
N ARG A 68 -1.95 1.35 -14.11
CA ARG A 68 -2.02 0.24 -15.07
C ARG A 68 -0.66 -0.45 -15.23
N LEU A 69 -0.70 -1.79 -15.31
CA LEU A 69 0.41 -2.66 -15.64
C LEU A 69 0.32 -3.05 -17.12
N THR A 70 1.38 -2.76 -17.87
CA THR A 70 1.64 -3.30 -19.21
C THR A 70 2.77 -4.33 -19.12
N PRO A 71 2.88 -5.26 -20.09
CA PRO A 71 3.99 -6.21 -20.09
C PRO A 71 5.37 -5.55 -20.01
N GLU A 72 5.50 -4.35 -20.57
CA GLU A 72 6.74 -3.59 -20.66
C GLU A 72 7.12 -2.89 -19.35
N ASN A 73 6.13 -2.52 -18.53
CA ASN A 73 6.36 -1.74 -17.30
C ASN A 73 6.05 -2.50 -16.01
N ALA A 74 5.50 -3.72 -16.09
CA ALA A 74 4.91 -4.39 -14.94
C ALA A 74 5.88 -4.56 -13.77
N MET A 75 7.14 -4.91 -14.04
CA MET A 75 8.14 -5.09 -12.99
C MET A 75 8.50 -3.77 -12.32
N SER A 76 8.76 -2.70 -13.09
CA SER A 76 9.09 -1.38 -12.55
C SER A 76 7.92 -0.80 -11.76
N VAL A 77 6.70 -0.86 -12.29
CA VAL A 77 5.50 -0.33 -11.62
C VAL A 77 5.24 -1.06 -10.30
N ARG A 78 5.51 -2.37 -10.20
CA ARG A 78 5.40 -3.10 -8.93
C ARG A 78 6.39 -2.59 -7.89
N ILE A 79 7.67 -2.46 -8.27
CA ILE A 79 8.73 -1.95 -7.37
C ILE A 79 8.39 -0.53 -6.91
N ASP A 80 7.95 0.33 -7.84
CA ASP A 80 7.59 1.72 -7.54
C ASP A 80 6.33 1.80 -6.68
N ALA A 81 5.36 0.91 -6.90
CA ALA A 81 4.17 0.80 -6.05
C ALA A 81 4.49 0.42 -4.61
N GLU A 82 5.42 -0.52 -4.40
CA GLU A 82 5.88 -0.91 -3.07
C GLU A 82 6.62 0.24 -2.35
N LYS A 83 7.49 0.97 -3.06
CA LYS A 83 8.17 2.16 -2.51
C LYS A 83 7.16 3.25 -2.14
N LEU A 84 6.25 3.55 -3.06
CA LEU A 84 5.20 4.55 -2.85
C LEU A 84 4.31 4.18 -1.67
N PHE A 85 3.92 2.90 -1.54
CA PHE A 85 3.17 2.40 -0.41
C PHE A 85 3.87 2.68 0.93
N ASN A 86 5.16 2.34 1.04
CA ASN A 86 5.93 2.57 2.28
C ASN A 86 6.06 4.07 2.59
N GLU A 87 6.27 4.89 1.56
CA GLU A 87 6.38 6.34 1.71
C GLU A 87 5.08 6.95 2.21
N VAL A 88 3.94 6.69 1.54
CA VAL A 88 2.65 7.28 1.93
C VAL A 88 2.18 6.74 3.29
N ALA A 89 2.49 5.48 3.62
CA ALA A 89 2.20 4.95 4.96
C ALA A 89 3.00 5.70 6.05
N GLY A 90 4.27 5.99 5.79
CA GLY A 90 5.12 6.78 6.69
C GLY A 90 4.65 8.23 6.86
N MET A 91 4.21 8.86 5.77
CA MET A 91 3.59 10.20 5.81
C MET A 91 2.36 10.19 6.70
N ILE A 92 1.41 9.28 6.45
CA ILE A 92 0.16 9.20 7.22
C ILE A 92 0.41 8.90 8.70
N ARG A 93 1.36 8.01 9.03
CA ARG A 93 1.75 7.76 10.42
C ARG A 93 2.31 9.00 11.11
N SER A 94 3.09 9.80 10.38
CA SER A 94 3.65 11.06 10.88
C SER A 94 2.56 12.10 11.10
N GLU A 95 1.60 12.21 10.16
CA GLU A 95 0.42 13.08 10.29
C GLU A 95 -0.45 12.70 11.49
N LYS A 96 -0.58 11.40 11.79
CA LYS A 96 -1.30 10.89 12.97
C LYS A 96 -0.52 11.08 14.29
N GLY A 97 0.71 11.60 14.24
CA GLY A 97 1.57 11.76 15.42
C GLY A 97 2.06 10.43 16.01
N ILE A 98 2.01 9.33 15.23
CA ILE A 98 2.39 7.98 15.66
C ILE A 98 3.91 7.77 15.47
N ASN A 99 4.60 8.74 14.88
CA ASN A 99 6.05 8.76 14.81
C ASN A 99 6.64 9.29 16.14
N HIS A 100 6.46 8.52 17.22
CA HIS A 100 7.27 8.58 18.44
C HIS A 100 8.19 7.35 18.45
N GLY A 101 9.49 7.60 18.49
CA GLY A 101 10.52 6.70 17.96
C GLY A 101 10.78 5.41 18.73
N TYR A 102 11.70 4.63 18.16
CA TYR A 102 12.67 3.90 18.98
C TYR A 102 13.25 4.87 20.02
N GLY A 103 12.94 4.64 21.30
CA GLY A 103 13.40 5.49 22.37
C GLY A 103 12.88 5.08 23.75
N GLY A 104 13.25 3.89 24.23
CA GLY A 104 12.96 3.42 25.58
C GLY A 104 14.05 2.50 26.14
N ARG A 105 15.03 3.13 26.79
CA ARG A 105 16.20 2.64 27.54
C ARG A 105 15.99 1.37 28.41
N VAL A 106 17.01 0.50 28.44
CA VAL A 106 17.94 0.29 29.59
C VAL A 106 19.35 0.05 29.07
#